data_AF-A0A1M2V812-F1
#
_entry.id   AF-A0A1M2V812-F1
#
_cell.length_a   1.000
_cell.length_b   1.000
_cell.length_c   1.000
_cell.angle_alpha   90.00
_cell.angle_beta   90.00
_cell.angle_gamma   90.00
#
_symmetry.space_group_name_H-M   'P 1'
#
loop_
_entity.id
_entity.type
_entity.pdbx_description
1 polymer ?
#
loop_
_entity_poly.entity_id
_entity_poly.type
_entity_poly.pdbx_seq_one_letter_code
_entity_poly.pdbx_strand_id
1 'polypeptide(L)'
;MPRSRYFDARRRISEGYIEGKSAILDVDTVTFQPKGRVDANEDRIVTDIWDLHGQRWLALAVFDGMVFAVVGLRTAAILHMLTVLRLLGHLGTTTADYCSQTLPVAIRARLQGYIQSIGGRLDRSNIATHESHVTVLLKDEIEMLEKRIGTAVREVCPRPERLTEEQARRLIEEHHDILLRAFSGTTLVFALINVDQHFMWAAGVGDSSIGECVWRHLGGGHVAPAKYFA
;
A
#
# COMPACT_ATOMS: atom_id res chain seq x y z
N MET A 1 11.62 42.21 3.69
CA MET A 1 11.88 41.27 2.57
C MET A 1 11.82 39.82 3.08
N PRO A 2 10.94 38.95 2.55
CA PRO A 2 10.67 37.62 3.10
C PRO A 2 11.44 36.47 2.40
N ARG A 3 12.66 36.71 1.91
CA ARG A 3 13.44 35.70 1.17
C ARG A 3 13.91 34.52 2.04
N SER A 4 14.11 34.71 3.35
CA SER A 4 14.71 33.66 4.21
C SER A 4 13.78 32.45 4.41
N ARG A 5 12.47 32.66 4.59
CA ARG A 5 11.51 31.56 4.82
C ARG A 5 11.40 30.62 3.62
N TYR A 6 11.53 31.14 2.40
CA TYR A 6 11.46 30.34 1.19
C TYR A 6 12.67 29.41 1.03
N PHE A 7 13.88 29.92 1.29
CA PHE A 7 15.10 29.10 1.22
C PHE A 7 15.14 28.04 2.32
N ASP A 8 14.68 28.37 3.53
CA ASP A 8 14.57 27.38 4.60
C ASP A 8 13.52 26.31 4.30
N ALA A 9 12.37 26.68 3.71
CA ALA A 9 11.37 25.71 3.28
C ALA A 9 11.93 24.77 2.20
N ARG A 10 12.61 25.32 1.19
CA ARG A 10 13.22 24.53 0.11
C ARG A 10 14.30 23.58 0.62
N ARG A 11 15.14 24.04 1.53
CA ARG A 11 16.18 23.22 2.17
C ARG A 11 15.57 22.07 2.99
N ARG A 12 14.53 22.35 3.78
CA ARG A 12 13.82 21.33 4.56
C ARG A 12 13.12 20.29 3.67
N ILE A 13 12.57 20.72 2.54
CA ILE A 13 12.00 19.82 1.52
C ILE A 13 13.10 18.95 0.91
N SER A 14 14.25 19.53 0.52
CA SER A 14 15.35 18.76 -0.07
C SER A 14 16.02 17.79 0.91
N GLU A 15 15.99 18.08 2.21
CA GLU A 15 16.57 17.20 3.24
C GLU A 15 15.69 15.99 3.56
N GLY A 16 14.38 16.03 3.25
CA GLY A 16 13.43 14.91 3.43
C GLY A 16 13.09 14.18 2.12
N TYR A 17 13.84 14.49 1.07
CA TYR A 17 13.60 14.07 -0.29
C TYR A 17 14.10 12.66 -0.56
N ILE A 18 13.23 11.78 -1.07
CA ILE A 18 13.62 10.50 -1.66
C ILE A 18 13.11 10.53 -3.11
N GLU A 19 14.03 10.68 -4.07
CA GLU A 19 13.70 10.66 -5.50
C GLU A 19 13.71 9.22 -6.02
N GLY A 20 12.62 8.81 -6.65
CA GLY A 20 12.58 7.64 -7.51
C GLY A 20 12.35 8.10 -8.95
N LYS A 21 13.36 7.96 -9.80
CA LYS A 21 13.23 8.21 -11.24
C LYS A 21 13.17 6.90 -12.01
N SER A 22 12.05 6.64 -12.66
CA SER A 22 11.96 5.55 -13.64
C SER A 22 12.35 6.07 -15.02
N ALA A 23 13.59 5.80 -15.43
CA ALA A 23 14.11 6.20 -16.74
C ALA A 23 13.31 5.60 -17.92
N ILE A 24 12.53 4.54 -17.68
CA ILE A 24 11.76 3.83 -18.70
C ILE A 24 10.39 4.49 -18.93
N LEU A 25 9.81 5.10 -17.91
CA LEU A 25 8.44 5.63 -17.95
C LEU A 25 8.36 7.14 -18.09
N ASP A 26 9.48 7.86 -17.88
CA ASP A 26 9.48 9.30 -17.66
C ASP A 26 8.51 9.71 -16.54
N VAL A 27 8.34 8.81 -15.55
CA VAL A 27 7.53 9.05 -14.35
C VAL A 27 8.48 9.39 -13.22
N ASP A 28 8.36 10.63 -12.76
CA ASP A 28 8.99 11.13 -11.54
C ASP A 28 8.06 10.82 -10.36
N THR A 29 8.53 9.98 -9.43
CA THR A 29 7.82 9.76 -8.17
C THR A 29 8.50 10.53 -7.06
N VAL A 30 7.71 11.34 -6.34
CA VAL A 30 8.19 12.14 -5.21
C VAL A 30 7.27 11.90 -4.02
N THR A 31 7.84 11.62 -2.85
CA THR A 31 7.11 11.68 -1.58
C THR A 31 7.67 12.74 -0.66
N PHE A 32 6.78 13.28 0.16
CA PHE A 32 7.10 14.26 1.16
C PHE A 32 6.53 13.78 2.49
N GLN A 33 7.39 13.29 3.38
CA GLN A 33 6.99 13.09 4.76
C GLN A 33 7.41 14.34 5.55
N PRO A 34 6.48 15.06 6.19
CA PRO A 34 6.83 16.20 7.02
C PRO A 34 7.80 15.73 8.12
N LYS A 35 9.03 16.24 8.14
CA LYS A 35 9.98 15.93 9.23
C LYS A 35 9.43 16.45 10.56
N GLY A 36 8.84 15.55 11.34
CA GLY A 36 8.41 15.72 12.72
C GLY A 36 9.37 15.04 13.71
N ARG A 37 8.84 14.54 14.83
CA ARG A 37 9.58 13.77 15.86
C ARG A 37 9.97 12.34 15.44
N VAL A 38 9.76 11.97 14.17
CA VAL A 38 9.99 10.60 13.69
C VAL A 38 11.36 10.57 13.03
N ASP A 39 12.24 9.69 13.52
CA ASP A 39 13.64 9.61 13.11
C ASP A 39 13.84 8.87 11.77
N ALA A 40 12.81 8.22 11.23
CA ALA A 40 12.85 7.44 9.99
C ALA A 40 11.57 7.59 9.15
N ASN A 41 11.69 7.35 7.83
CA ASN A 41 10.54 7.36 6.92
C ASN A 41 9.76 6.04 7.02
N GLU A 42 8.47 6.12 7.32
CA GLU A 42 7.58 4.97 7.51
C GLU A 42 6.80 4.59 6.26
N ASP A 43 6.80 5.46 5.25
CA ASP A 43 6.09 5.27 3.99
C ASP A 43 6.85 4.30 3.11
N ARG A 44 6.12 3.53 2.30
CA ARG A 44 6.65 2.73 1.20
C ARG A 44 5.94 3.09 -0.09
N ILE A 45 6.71 3.16 -1.16
CA ILE A 45 6.20 3.43 -2.50
C ILE A 45 6.56 2.24 -3.37
N VAL A 46 5.60 1.80 -4.18
CA VAL A 46 5.85 0.83 -5.24
C VAL A 46 5.55 1.51 -6.57
N THR A 47 6.45 1.34 -7.53
CA THR A 47 6.29 1.79 -8.91
C THR A 47 6.86 0.71 -9.80
N ASP A 48 5.97 -0.10 -10.38
CA ASP A 48 6.34 -1.25 -11.20
C ASP A 48 5.68 -1.20 -12.57
N ILE A 49 6.41 -1.72 -13.56
CA ILE A 49 5.89 -1.99 -14.90
C ILE A 49 5.65 -3.48 -15.02
N TRP A 50 4.44 -3.86 -15.43
CA TRP A 50 4.11 -5.23 -15.72
C TRP A 50 3.82 -5.38 -17.22
N ASP A 51 4.48 -6.35 -17.84
CA ASP A 51 4.05 -6.88 -19.14
C ASP A 51 3.09 -8.04 -18.86
N LEU A 52 1.81 -7.83 -19.14
CA LEU A 52 0.77 -8.83 -18.97
C LEU A 52 0.20 -9.17 -20.34
N HIS A 53 0.68 -10.28 -20.91
CA HIS A 53 0.27 -10.77 -22.23
C HIS A 53 0.47 -9.74 -23.35
N GLY A 54 1.62 -9.06 -23.36
CA GLY A 54 1.97 -8.07 -24.37
C GLY A 54 1.31 -6.71 -24.19
N GLN A 55 0.64 -6.49 -23.07
CA GLN A 55 0.12 -5.18 -22.68
C GLN A 55 0.97 -4.62 -21.54
N ARG A 56 1.25 -3.32 -21.62
CA ARG A 56 2.00 -2.60 -20.58
C ARG A 56 1.05 -2.06 -19.52
N TRP A 57 1.34 -2.43 -18.29
CA TRP A 57 0.64 -1.99 -17.10
C TRP A 57 1.60 -1.26 -16.18
N LEU A 58 1.11 -0.22 -15.53
CA LEU A 58 1.79 0.51 -14.48
C LEU A 58 1.05 0.27 -13.17
N ALA A 59 1.77 -0.24 -12.17
CA ALA A 59 1.29 -0.42 -10.81
C ALA A 59 1.98 0.60 -9.91
N LEU A 60 1.17 1.45 -9.27
CA LEU A 60 1.62 2.46 -8.32
C LEU A 60 0.97 2.15 -6.98
N ALA A 61 1.75 2.18 -5.91
CA ALA A 61 1.22 2.02 -4.57
C ALA A 61 1.93 2.96 -3.60
N VAL A 62 1.18 3.49 -2.64
CA VAL A 62 1.74 4.12 -1.45
C VAL A 62 1.17 3.42 -0.24
N PHE A 63 2.06 3.07 0.68
CA PHE A 63 1.76 2.49 1.97
C PHE A 63 2.28 3.47 3.01
N ASP A 64 1.40 4.24 3.63
CA ASP A 64 1.79 5.15 4.71
C ASP A 64 1.73 4.37 6.02
N GLY A 65 2.91 4.09 6.57
CA GLY A 65 3.09 3.37 7.80
C GLY A 65 2.51 4.18 8.95
N MET A 66 1.55 3.59 9.68
CA MET A 66 0.87 4.28 10.76
C MET A 66 0.99 3.55 12.09
N VAL A 67 0.98 4.38 13.13
CA VAL A 67 0.79 3.97 14.51
C VAL A 67 -0.68 3.64 14.71
N PHE A 68 -1.00 2.35 14.77
CA PHE A 68 -2.32 1.83 15.16
C PHE A 68 -3.51 2.26 14.28
N ALA A 69 -3.76 1.46 13.25
CA ALA A 69 -5.12 1.04 12.91
C ALA A 69 -5.05 -0.31 12.21
N VAL A 70 -5.08 -1.42 12.96
CA VAL A 70 -5.60 -2.66 12.35
C VAL A 70 -7.10 -2.46 12.24
N VAL A 71 -7.52 -1.92 11.09
CA VAL A 71 -8.93 -1.78 10.71
C VAL A 71 -9.48 -3.19 10.49
N GLY A 72 -9.95 -3.84 11.55
CA GLY A 72 -10.72 -5.09 11.41
C GLY A 72 -10.39 -6.19 12.42
N LEU A 73 -9.12 -6.43 12.73
CA LEU A 73 -8.75 -7.43 13.75
C LEU A 73 -8.85 -6.85 15.16
N ARG A 74 -10.06 -6.95 15.72
CA ARG A 74 -10.31 -6.96 17.17
C ARG A 74 -9.78 -8.26 17.81
N THR A 75 -8.56 -8.69 17.52
CA THR A 75 -7.99 -9.82 18.24
C THR A 75 -7.60 -9.32 19.63
N ALA A 76 -8.39 -9.74 20.63
CA ALA A 76 -8.08 -9.54 22.05
C ALA A 76 -6.63 -9.90 22.40
N ALA A 77 -5.99 -10.76 21.59
CA ALA A 77 -4.56 -11.06 21.60
C ALA A 77 -3.66 -9.83 21.60
N ILE A 78 -3.81 -8.99 20.58
CA ILE A 78 -2.92 -7.85 20.34
C ILE A 78 -3.15 -6.82 21.44
N LEU A 79 -4.42 -6.60 21.83
CA LEU A 79 -4.78 -5.68 22.91
C LEU A 79 -4.26 -6.16 24.28
N HIS A 80 -4.30 -7.46 24.57
CA HIS A 80 -3.77 -8.02 25.80
C HIS A 80 -2.24 -7.94 25.84
N MET A 81 -1.54 -8.29 24.76
CA MET A 81 -0.08 -8.16 24.66
C MET A 81 0.39 -6.70 24.78
N LEU A 82 -0.32 -5.76 24.13
CA LEU A 82 -0.12 -4.32 24.28
C LEU A 82 -0.21 -3.85 25.73
N THR A 83 -1.28 -4.26 26.42
CA THR A 83 -1.57 -3.86 27.79
C THR A 83 -0.51 -4.39 28.75
N VAL A 84 -0.11 -5.63 28.55
CA VAL A 84 0.87 -6.34 29.40
C VAL A 84 2.26 -5.72 29.27
N LEU A 85 2.67 -5.32 28.06
CA LEU A 85 4.08 -4.96 27.82
C LEU A 85 4.36 -3.46 27.82
N ARG A 86 3.32 -2.60 27.85
CA ARG A 86 3.47 -1.14 27.76
C ARG A 86 4.42 -0.72 26.64
N LEU A 87 4.45 -1.49 25.55
CA LEU A 87 5.26 -1.22 24.36
C LEU A 87 4.60 -0.07 23.55
N LEU A 88 4.51 1.10 24.18
CA LEU A 88 4.13 2.35 23.55
C LEU A 88 5.41 3.11 23.20
N GLY A 89 6.24 2.50 22.36
CA GLY A 89 7.54 3.05 22.01
C GLY A 89 8.03 2.51 20.68
N HIS A 90 7.73 3.28 19.62
CA HIS A 90 8.27 3.21 18.25
C HIS A 90 7.63 2.08 17.43
N LEU A 91 6.49 2.36 16.77
CA LEU A 91 6.36 3.08 15.49
C LEU A 91 7.28 2.43 14.46
N GLY A 92 6.68 1.70 13.51
CA GLY A 92 7.38 0.67 12.78
C GLY A 92 6.93 0.60 11.32
N THR A 93 7.91 0.46 10.44
CA THR A 93 7.69 0.34 9.01
C THR A 93 7.29 -1.06 8.58
N THR A 94 7.29 -2.01 9.52
CA THR A 94 7.24 -3.46 9.25
C THR A 94 6.01 -3.87 8.45
N THR A 95 4.84 -3.29 8.73
CA THR A 95 3.61 -3.60 7.99
C THR A 95 3.64 -3.00 6.60
N ALA A 96 4.05 -1.73 6.47
CA ALA A 96 4.22 -1.08 5.17
C ALA A 96 5.24 -1.84 4.30
N ASP A 97 6.38 -2.24 4.89
CA ASP A 97 7.40 -3.09 4.27
C ASP A 97 6.79 -4.39 3.75
N TYR A 98 6.11 -5.13 4.63
CA TYR A 98 5.49 -6.41 4.26
C TYR A 98 4.44 -6.26 3.16
N CYS A 99 3.56 -5.27 3.26
CA CYS A 99 2.52 -5.00 2.29
C CYS A 99 3.11 -4.59 0.93
N SER A 100 4.12 -3.71 0.92
CA SER A 100 4.80 -3.25 -0.30
C SER A 100 5.49 -4.37 -1.07
N GLN A 101 6.01 -5.39 -0.37
CA GLN A 101 6.69 -6.54 -0.97
C GLN A 101 5.70 -7.64 -1.41
N THR A 102 4.56 -7.77 -0.72
CA THR A 102 3.67 -8.93 -0.91
C THR A 102 2.48 -8.62 -1.81
N LEU A 103 1.83 -7.46 -1.62
CA LEU A 103 0.57 -7.16 -2.30
C LEU A 103 0.71 -6.98 -3.81
N PRO A 104 1.67 -6.19 -4.33
CA PRO A 104 1.83 -6.02 -5.78
C PRO A 104 2.11 -7.34 -6.51
N VAL A 105 2.92 -8.21 -5.90
CA VAL A 105 3.25 -9.53 -6.44
C VAL A 105 1.99 -10.41 -6.53
N ALA A 106 1.17 -10.42 -5.48
CA ALA A 106 -0.07 -11.21 -5.45
C ALA A 106 -1.11 -10.70 -6.46
N ILE A 107 -1.32 -9.38 -6.52
CA ILE A 107 -2.21 -8.74 -7.51
C ILE A 107 -1.74 -9.06 -8.94
N ARG A 108 -0.45 -8.89 -9.22
CA ARG A 108 0.13 -9.18 -10.55
C ARG A 108 -0.13 -10.62 -10.96
N ALA A 109 0.18 -11.58 -10.09
CA ALA A 109 0.01 -13.00 -10.38
C ALA A 109 -1.47 -13.35 -10.69
N ARG A 110 -2.40 -12.86 -9.86
CA ARG A 110 -3.83 -13.12 -10.04
C ARG A 110 -4.38 -12.42 -11.28
N LEU A 111 -3.97 -11.18 -11.54
CA LEU A 111 -4.37 -10.45 -12.74
C LEU A 111 -3.85 -11.10 -14.01
N GLN A 112 -2.60 -11.58 -14.01
CA GLN A 112 -2.01 -12.32 -15.13
C GLN A 112 -2.81 -13.59 -15.45
N GLY A 113 -3.17 -14.36 -14.43
CA GLY A 113 -4.02 -15.55 -14.58
C GLY A 113 -5.42 -15.21 -15.08
N TYR A 114 -6.01 -14.12 -14.58
CA TYR A 114 -7.31 -13.65 -15.04
C TYR A 114 -7.29 -13.21 -16.50
N ILE A 115 -6.33 -12.38 -16.91
CA ILE A 115 -6.19 -11.93 -18.30
C ILE A 115 -5.99 -13.13 -19.22
N GLN A 116 -5.20 -14.13 -18.80
CA GLN A 116 -5.04 -15.38 -19.55
C GLN A 116 -6.39 -16.09 -19.76
N SER A 117 -7.22 -16.16 -18.71
CA SER A 117 -8.51 -16.85 -18.75
C SER A 117 -9.53 -16.22 -19.71
N ILE A 118 -9.40 -14.93 -20.01
CA ILE A 118 -10.27 -14.20 -20.95
C ILE A 118 -9.67 -14.10 -22.36
N GLY A 119 -8.64 -14.91 -22.68
CA GLY A 119 -8.01 -14.94 -24.00
C GLY A 119 -6.75 -14.09 -24.14
N GLY A 120 -6.11 -13.73 -23.02
CA GLY A 120 -4.83 -13.03 -23.00
C GLY A 120 -4.93 -11.53 -23.24
N ARG A 121 -6.13 -10.95 -23.30
CA ARG A 121 -6.30 -9.53 -23.61
C ARG A 121 -7.47 -8.90 -22.86
N LEU A 122 -7.18 -7.91 -22.04
CA LEU A 122 -8.17 -7.00 -21.46
C LEU A 122 -8.05 -5.64 -22.16
N ASP A 123 -9.05 -5.23 -22.92
CA ASP A 123 -9.00 -4.03 -23.74
C ASP A 123 -10.36 -3.32 -23.81
N ARG A 124 -10.44 -2.21 -24.56
CA ARG A 124 -11.67 -1.42 -24.66
C ARG A 124 -12.87 -2.17 -25.25
N SER A 125 -12.65 -3.26 -25.99
CA SER A 125 -13.74 -4.04 -26.58
C SER A 125 -14.44 -4.95 -25.55
N ASN A 126 -13.74 -5.33 -24.47
CA ASN A 126 -14.25 -6.29 -23.48
C ASN A 126 -14.24 -5.77 -22.04
N ILE A 127 -13.69 -4.59 -21.77
CA ILE A 127 -13.58 -4.01 -20.42
C ILE A 127 -14.92 -3.91 -19.69
N ALA A 128 -16.00 -3.55 -20.38
CA ALA A 128 -17.32 -3.41 -19.77
C ALA A 128 -17.84 -4.72 -19.15
N THR A 129 -17.44 -5.86 -19.72
CA THR A 129 -17.81 -7.19 -19.23
C THR A 129 -16.93 -7.66 -18.07
N HIS A 130 -15.71 -7.14 -17.98
CA HIS A 130 -14.66 -7.66 -17.10
C HIS A 130 -14.25 -6.71 -15.97
N GLU A 131 -14.66 -5.44 -15.99
CA GLU A 131 -14.25 -4.45 -14.99
C GLU A 131 -14.65 -4.85 -13.56
N SER A 132 -15.81 -5.45 -13.38
CA SER A 132 -16.29 -5.93 -12.08
C SER A 132 -15.40 -7.03 -11.51
N HIS A 133 -14.85 -7.90 -12.37
CA HIS A 133 -13.96 -8.97 -11.95
C HIS A 133 -12.60 -8.43 -11.52
N VAL A 134 -12.07 -7.41 -12.21
CA VAL A 134 -10.83 -6.75 -11.79
C VAL A 134 -11.02 -6.04 -10.44
N THR A 135 -12.15 -5.37 -10.24
CA THR A 135 -12.50 -4.77 -8.94
C THR A 135 -12.56 -5.80 -7.82
N VAL A 136 -13.26 -6.92 -8.04
CA VAL A 136 -13.35 -8.02 -7.05
C VAL A 136 -11.96 -8.60 -6.78
N LEU A 137 -11.14 -8.78 -7.82
CA LEU A 137 -9.77 -9.28 -7.68
C LEU A 137 -8.93 -8.38 -6.77
N LEU A 138 -8.94 -7.07 -6.99
CA LEU A 138 -8.18 -6.11 -6.17
C LEU A 138 -8.64 -6.14 -4.71
N LYS A 139 -9.97 -6.11 -4.50
CA LYS A 139 -10.57 -6.20 -3.17
C LYS A 139 -10.15 -7.48 -2.45
N ASP A 140 -10.32 -8.62 -3.10
CA ASP A 140 -10.02 -9.93 -2.51
C ASP A 140 -8.54 -10.06 -2.14
N GLU A 141 -7.61 -9.55 -2.94
CA GLU A 141 -6.17 -9.61 -2.60
C GLU A 141 -5.83 -8.74 -1.39
N ILE A 142 -6.46 -7.56 -1.26
CA ILE A 142 -6.29 -6.69 -0.09
C ILE A 142 -6.85 -7.38 1.17
N GLU A 143 -8.08 -7.89 1.12
CA GLU A 143 -8.70 -8.62 2.25
C GLU A 143 -7.91 -9.89 2.60
N MET A 144 -7.38 -10.59 1.59
CA MET A 144 -6.59 -11.79 1.81
C MET A 144 -5.23 -11.48 2.43
N LEU A 145 -4.61 -10.34 2.11
CA LEU A 145 -3.40 -9.88 2.79
C LEU A 145 -3.65 -9.64 4.28
N GLU A 146 -4.72 -8.92 4.63
CA GLU A 146 -5.12 -8.69 6.03
C GLU A 146 -5.36 -10.03 6.75
N LYS A 147 -6.08 -10.95 6.09
CA LYS A 147 -6.33 -12.29 6.63
C LYS A 147 -5.06 -13.08 6.86
N ARG A 148 -4.04 -12.97 6.00
CA ARG A 148 -2.73 -13.65 6.17
C ARG A 148 -2.01 -13.13 7.41
N ILE A 149 -1.97 -11.81 7.63
CA ILE A 149 -1.39 -11.21 8.85
C ILE A 149 -2.13 -11.72 10.08
N GLY A 150 -3.46 -11.67 10.08
CA GLY A 150 -4.28 -12.14 11.20
C GLY A 150 -4.15 -13.64 11.47
N THR A 151 -4.02 -14.47 10.43
CA THR A 151 -3.82 -15.92 10.56
C THR A 151 -2.46 -16.23 11.18
N ALA A 152 -1.39 -15.57 10.72
CA ALA A 152 -0.05 -15.77 11.25
C ALA A 152 0.04 -15.47 12.76
N VAL A 153 -0.66 -14.43 13.23
CA VAL A 153 -0.76 -14.14 14.68
C VAL A 153 -1.50 -15.24 15.43
N ARG A 154 -2.61 -15.76 14.88
CA ARG A 154 -3.38 -16.82 15.54
C ARG A 154 -2.61 -18.14 15.62
N GLU A 155 -1.78 -18.44 14.63
CA GLU A 155 -0.92 -19.62 14.63
C GLU A 155 0.12 -19.56 15.74
N VAL A 156 0.75 -18.39 15.92
CA VAL A 156 1.73 -18.14 16.99
C VAL A 156 1.07 -18.01 18.37
N CYS A 157 -0.11 -17.40 18.43
CA CYS A 157 -0.82 -17.08 19.66
C CYS A 157 -2.30 -17.50 19.60
N PRO A 158 -2.62 -18.80 19.70
CA PRO A 158 -3.99 -19.29 19.54
C PRO A 158 -4.90 -18.97 20.74
N ARG A 159 -4.33 -18.76 21.93
CA ARG A 159 -5.04 -18.50 23.20
C ARG A 159 -4.39 -17.38 23.99
N PRO A 160 -4.43 -16.14 23.48
CA PRO A 160 -3.78 -14.99 24.12
C PRO A 160 -4.25 -14.72 25.54
N GLU A 161 -5.52 -15.00 25.84
CA GLU A 161 -6.16 -14.76 27.13
C GLU A 161 -5.57 -15.62 28.26
N ARG A 162 -4.75 -16.62 27.91
CA ARG A 162 -4.08 -17.52 28.86
C ARG A 162 -2.60 -17.22 29.05
N LEU A 163 -2.06 -16.24 28.31
CA LEU A 163 -0.63 -15.91 28.41
C LEU A 163 -0.36 -15.14 29.71
N THR A 164 0.61 -15.64 30.47
CA THR A 164 1.27 -14.81 31.49
C THR A 164 2.19 -13.79 30.83
N GLU A 165 2.56 -12.75 31.55
CA GLU A 165 3.49 -11.72 31.07
C GLU A 165 4.83 -12.31 30.58
N GLU A 166 5.37 -13.28 31.32
CA GLU A 166 6.62 -13.96 30.95
C GLU A 166 6.49 -14.85 29.71
N GLN A 167 5.31 -15.44 29.50
CA GLN A 167 5.03 -16.17 28.25
C GLN A 167 4.86 -15.21 27.07
N ALA A 168 4.20 -14.07 27.29
CA ALA A 168 4.02 -13.05 26.26
C ALA A 168 5.36 -12.45 25.80
N ARG A 169 6.28 -12.14 26.73
CA ARG A 169 7.64 -11.67 26.40
C ARG A 169 8.38 -12.67 25.51
N ARG A 170 8.46 -13.93 25.94
CA ARG A 170 9.12 -14.99 25.17
C ARG A 170 8.50 -15.17 23.79
N LEU A 171 7.17 -15.12 23.69
CA LEU A 171 6.48 -15.22 22.40
C LEU A 171 6.84 -14.08 21.45
N ILE A 172 7.00 -12.87 21.97
CA ILE A 172 7.41 -11.69 21.18
C ILE A 172 8.86 -11.79 20.76
N GLU A 173 9.76 -12.26 21.64
CA GLU A 173 11.15 -12.47 21.26
C GLU A 173 11.27 -13.57 20.18
N GLU A 174 10.53 -14.67 20.32
CA GLU A 174 10.57 -15.81 19.40
C GLU A 174 9.92 -15.52 18.04
N HIS A 175 8.82 -14.76 18.03
CA HIS A 175 8.02 -14.49 16.83
C HIS A 175 7.93 -12.99 16.50
N HIS A 176 9.00 -12.26 16.80
CA HIS A 176 9.09 -10.80 16.70
C HIS A 176 8.51 -10.25 15.40
N ASP A 177 8.95 -10.76 14.25
CA ASP A 177 8.55 -10.22 12.95
C ASP A 177 7.07 -10.42 12.63
N ILE A 178 6.46 -11.53 13.05
CA ILE A 178 5.03 -11.80 12.82
C ILE A 178 4.20 -10.84 13.67
N LEU A 179 4.56 -10.73 14.95
CA LEU A 179 3.82 -9.91 15.89
C LEU A 179 4.01 -8.43 15.58
N LEU A 180 5.21 -7.98 15.19
CA LEU A 180 5.48 -6.59 14.81
C LEU A 180 4.72 -6.17 13.53
N ARG A 181 4.56 -7.08 12.56
CA ARG A 181 3.69 -6.88 11.37
C ARG A 181 2.21 -6.72 11.72
N ALA A 182 1.74 -7.43 12.75
CA ALA A 182 0.35 -7.28 13.18
C ALA A 182 0.15 -6.08 14.12
N PHE A 183 1.22 -5.66 14.77
CA PHE A 183 1.22 -4.56 15.72
C PHE A 183 1.30 -3.19 15.04
N SER A 184 1.96 -3.12 13.88
CA SER A 184 2.06 -1.89 13.09
C SER A 184 0.91 -1.81 12.09
N GLY A 185 0.42 -0.59 11.82
CA GLY A 185 -0.60 -0.34 10.80
C GLY A 185 0.02 0.19 9.52
N THR A 186 -0.74 0.17 8.43
CA THR A 186 -0.43 0.93 7.23
C THR A 186 -1.73 1.35 6.57
N THR A 187 -1.79 2.55 6.02
CA THR A 187 -2.77 2.83 4.96
C THR A 187 -2.26 2.25 3.65
N LEU A 188 -3.16 2.17 2.68
CA LEU A 188 -2.84 1.76 1.33
C LEU A 188 -3.57 2.70 0.38
N VAL A 189 -2.87 3.14 -0.66
CA VAL A 189 -3.52 3.54 -1.90
C VAL A 189 -2.79 2.91 -3.08
N PHE A 190 -3.55 2.34 -4.01
CA PHE A 190 -3.05 1.55 -5.12
C PHE A 190 -3.71 1.99 -6.42
N ALA A 191 -2.93 2.26 -7.46
CA ALA A 191 -3.38 2.53 -8.81
C ALA A 191 -2.84 1.48 -9.78
N LEU A 192 -3.73 0.90 -10.58
CA LEU A 192 -3.41 -0.04 -11.63
C LEU A 192 -3.83 0.56 -12.96
N ILE A 193 -2.87 0.86 -13.82
CA ILE A 193 -3.09 1.60 -15.06
C ILE A 193 -2.67 0.71 -16.23
N ASN A 194 -3.59 0.45 -17.15
CA ASN A 194 -3.23 -0.12 -18.43
C ASN A 194 -2.87 1.00 -19.39
N VAL A 195 -1.57 1.14 -19.66
CA VAL A 195 -1.02 2.26 -20.45
C VAL A 195 -1.47 2.18 -21.90
N ASP A 196 -1.50 0.97 -22.46
CA ASP A 196 -1.82 0.77 -23.88
C ASP A 196 -3.32 0.93 -24.17
N GLN A 197 -4.18 0.71 -23.18
CA GLN A 197 -5.64 0.80 -23.32
C GLN A 197 -6.26 2.05 -22.69
N HIS A 198 -5.46 2.83 -21.96
CA HIS A 198 -5.86 4.07 -21.31
C HIS A 198 -7.09 3.89 -20.40
N PHE A 199 -7.02 2.94 -19.47
CA PHE A 199 -7.96 2.80 -18.36
C PHE A 199 -7.20 2.48 -17.07
N MET A 200 -7.83 2.77 -15.93
CA MET A 200 -7.23 2.57 -14.62
C MET A 200 -8.23 2.07 -13.58
N TRP A 201 -7.70 1.42 -12.56
CA TRP A 201 -8.38 1.14 -11.29
C TRP A 201 -7.62 1.82 -10.16
N ALA A 202 -8.36 2.25 -9.16
CA ALA A 202 -7.82 2.73 -7.90
C ALA A 202 -8.48 1.95 -6.75
N ALA A 203 -7.68 1.63 -5.74
CA ALA A 203 -8.13 1.04 -4.47
C ALA A 203 -7.45 1.77 -3.31
N GLY A 204 -8.15 1.92 -2.19
CA GLY A 204 -7.63 2.59 -1.01
C GLY A 204 -8.10 1.90 0.27
N VAL A 205 -7.26 1.95 1.31
CA VAL A 205 -7.58 1.53 2.69
C VAL A 205 -7.00 2.59 3.62
N GLY A 206 -7.85 3.20 4.45
CA GLY A 206 -7.46 4.32 5.33
C GLY A 206 -7.73 5.68 4.69
N ASP A 207 -6.88 6.66 4.98
CA ASP A 207 -7.03 8.06 4.58
C ASP A 207 -6.06 8.50 3.47
N SER A 208 -5.20 7.60 2.98
CA SER A 208 -4.42 7.81 1.76
C SER A 208 -5.32 7.99 0.53
N SER A 209 -4.92 8.89 -0.38
CA SER A 209 -5.75 9.30 -1.52
C SER A 209 -4.96 9.34 -2.83
N ILE A 210 -5.63 9.03 -3.96
CA ILE A 210 -5.13 9.28 -5.32
C ILE A 210 -5.82 10.52 -5.88
N GLY A 211 -5.04 11.42 -6.47
CA GLY A 211 -5.54 12.53 -7.26
C GLY A 211 -5.09 12.43 -8.72
N GLU A 212 -6.04 12.50 -9.65
CA GLU A 212 -5.74 12.65 -11.08
C GLU A 212 -5.69 14.15 -11.44
N CYS A 213 -4.56 14.60 -11.98
CA CYS A 213 -4.41 15.96 -12.52
C CYS A 213 -4.31 15.92 -14.05
N VAL A 214 -5.35 16.38 -14.73
CA VAL A 214 -5.37 16.51 -16.19
C VAL A 214 -4.86 17.89 -16.59
N TRP A 215 -3.64 17.94 -17.12
CA TRP A 215 -3.12 19.14 -17.77
C TRP A 215 -3.71 19.26 -19.17
N ARG A 216 -4.75 20.07 -19.34
CA ARG A 216 -5.21 20.47 -20.67
C ARG A 216 -4.16 21.37 -21.31
N HIS A 217 -3.33 20.82 -22.18
CA HIS A 217 -2.80 21.64 -23.28
C HIS A 217 -4.00 22.19 -24.06
N LEU A 218 -3.94 23.45 -24.49
CA LEU A 218 -5.03 24.21 -25.11
C LEU A 218 -5.48 23.68 -26.51
N GLY A 219 -5.40 22.37 -26.78
CA GLY A 219 -5.90 21.71 -27.99
C GLY A 219 -6.78 20.53 -27.62
N GLY A 220 -8.07 20.59 -27.96
CA GLY A 220 -9.12 19.72 -27.45
C GLY A 220 -8.94 18.22 -27.71
N GLY A 221 -8.76 17.47 -26.62
CA GLY A 221 -8.88 16.01 -26.58
C GLY A 221 -9.85 15.58 -25.47
N HIS A 222 -10.67 14.57 -25.73
CA HIS A 222 -11.63 14.01 -24.78
C HIS A 222 -10.92 13.06 -23.81
N VAL A 223 -11.17 13.21 -22.50
CA VAL A 223 -10.56 12.40 -21.43
C VAL A 223 -11.61 11.44 -20.87
N ALA A 224 -11.22 10.17 -20.66
CA ALA A 224 -12.08 9.17 -20.02
C ALA A 224 -12.11 9.39 -18.49
N PRO A 225 -13.27 9.22 -17.83
CA PRO A 225 -13.38 9.44 -16.39
C PRO A 225 -12.66 8.35 -15.57
N ALA A 226 -11.90 8.74 -14.56
CA ALA A 226 -11.42 7.82 -13.52
C ALA A 226 -12.58 7.30 -12.68
N LYS A 227 -12.59 5.98 -12.43
CA LYS A 227 -13.53 5.31 -11.52
C LYS A 227 -12.84 5.14 -10.16
N TYR A 228 -13.32 5.85 -9.14
CA TYR A 228 -12.86 5.74 -7.76
C TYR A 228 -13.74 4.76 -6.99
N PHE A 229 -13.14 3.91 -6.16
CA PHE A 229 -13.85 3.05 -5.21
C PHE A 229 -13.26 3.27 -3.82
N ALA A 230 -14.13 3.40 -2.82
CA ALA A 230 -13.82 3.51 -1.39
C ALA A 230 -14.26 2.24 -0.66
#